data_AF-A0A2V6DNR6-F1
#
_entry.id   AF-A0A2V6DNR6-F1
#
_cell.length_a   1.000
_cell.length_b   1.000
_cell.length_c   1.000
_cell.angle_alpha   90.00
_cell.angle_beta   90.00
_cell.angle_gamma   90.00
#
_symmetry.space_group_name_H-M   'P 1'
#
loop_
_entity.id
_entity.type
_entity.pdbx_description
1 polymer ?
#
loop_
_entity_poly.entity_id
_entity_poly.type
_entity_poly.pdbx_seq_one_letter_code
_entity_poly.pdbx_strand_id
1 'polypeptide(L)'
;MTSMKITLPLLFAITVLTITNLAAKTLNPPADPGWPRQRTSEQGRLVYYQPQVDAWTNFKELSFRMAFSLTPKGGKEIVGVVEVQAQTDVNMDDRSVLIRDFKIKEVKLPGLDPEKTSQVDQAVRSFLPPDHTAVMALDRLVASVEKTQAPATVQVQNDPPKIFVSYTPAILLDIDGEPTRAEIADTNMGFVVNSNFPLFFEKGGENYLFTGQQWLKSPILEGPWAPVANLPKDMTKVANDPQWAQMKKPILSPSAKGKPPTIFYSNKPAEVILFQGQPNYANIPGTQLTVATNTDADLFVYTPTQAYYYLAAGRWFKASDLKGPWTYTTPDL
;
A
#
# COMPACT_ATOMS: atom_id res chain seq x y z
N MET A 1 -59.36 67.72 1.38
CA MET A 1 -57.94 68.11 1.47
C MET A 1 -57.11 67.04 0.78
N THR A 2 -56.59 67.39 -0.40
CA THR A 2 -55.23 67.12 -0.87
C THR A 2 -54.51 65.88 -0.31
N SER A 3 -54.17 64.89 -1.15
CA SER A 3 -52.92 64.94 -1.91
C SER A 3 -52.72 63.71 -2.80
N MET A 4 -52.10 63.99 -3.93
CA MET A 4 -51.78 63.19 -5.10
C MET A 4 -50.69 62.16 -4.78
N LYS A 5 -50.88 60.88 -5.12
CA LYS A 5 -49.80 59.87 -5.12
C LYS A 5 -49.43 59.49 -6.55
N ILE A 6 -48.28 60.01 -6.95
CA ILE A 6 -47.55 59.76 -8.19
C ILE A 6 -47.14 58.29 -8.22
N THR A 7 -47.46 57.57 -9.30
CA THR A 7 -46.92 56.24 -9.57
C THR A 7 -46.15 56.29 -10.88
N LEU A 8 -44.82 56.25 -10.78
CA LEU A 8 -43.87 56.29 -11.89
C LEU A 8 -43.57 54.83 -12.30
N PRO A 9 -43.83 54.39 -13.54
CA PRO A 9 -43.43 53.05 -13.97
C PRO A 9 -41.93 53.07 -14.33
N LEU A 10 -41.16 52.31 -13.56
CA LEU A 10 -39.73 52.09 -13.78
C LEU A 10 -39.54 51.11 -14.96
N LEU A 11 -39.01 51.62 -16.08
CA LEU A 11 -38.56 50.80 -17.22
C LEU A 11 -37.34 49.98 -16.79
N PHE A 12 -37.46 48.66 -16.72
CA PHE A 12 -36.30 47.76 -16.60
C PHE A 12 -35.69 47.56 -18.00
N ALA A 13 -34.57 48.22 -18.27
CA ALA A 13 -33.71 47.90 -19.41
C ALA A 13 -32.95 46.60 -19.10
N ILE A 14 -33.29 45.51 -19.79
CA ILE A 14 -32.53 44.26 -19.75
C ILE A 14 -31.32 44.43 -20.66
N THR A 15 -30.17 44.74 -20.07
CA THR A 15 -28.88 44.71 -20.77
C THR A 15 -28.45 43.27 -20.90
N VAL A 16 -28.52 42.71 -22.11
CA VAL A 16 -27.97 41.38 -22.42
C VAL A 16 -26.45 41.49 -22.41
N LEU A 17 -25.83 40.99 -21.34
CA LEU A 17 -24.38 40.84 -21.25
C LEU A 17 -23.98 39.63 -22.11
N THR A 18 -23.47 39.88 -23.31
CA THR A 18 -22.83 38.84 -24.12
C THR A 18 -21.55 38.40 -23.42
N ILE A 19 -21.60 37.27 -22.73
CA ILE A 19 -20.42 36.60 -22.19
C ILE A 19 -19.66 36.01 -23.37
N THR A 20 -18.63 36.69 -23.84
CA THR A 20 -17.62 36.10 -24.70
C THR A 20 -16.89 35.05 -23.87
N ASN A 21 -17.15 33.77 -24.16
CA ASN A 21 -16.33 32.67 -23.66
C ASN A 21 -14.91 32.83 -24.24
N LEU A 22 -14.03 33.50 -23.50
CA LEU A 22 -12.60 33.27 -23.65
C LEU A 22 -12.35 31.84 -23.15
N ALA A 23 -12.36 30.89 -24.08
CA ALA A 23 -11.77 29.60 -23.83
C ALA A 23 -10.32 29.84 -23.41
N ALA A 24 -10.02 29.67 -22.13
CA ALA A 24 -8.65 29.56 -21.67
C ALA A 24 -8.05 28.38 -22.45
N LYS A 25 -7.09 28.65 -23.35
CA LYS A 25 -6.25 27.60 -23.88
C LYS A 25 -5.59 26.95 -22.68
N THR A 26 -5.97 25.71 -22.38
CA THR A 26 -5.15 24.83 -21.56
C THR A 26 -3.82 24.71 -22.29
N LEU A 27 -2.83 25.48 -21.83
CA LEU A 27 -1.45 25.27 -22.20
C LEU A 27 -1.11 23.88 -21.67
N ASN A 28 -1.04 22.89 -22.55
CA ASN A 28 -0.42 21.62 -22.20
C ASN A 28 0.95 21.96 -21.59
N PRO A 29 1.29 21.46 -20.39
CA PRO A 29 2.62 21.62 -19.83
C PRO A 29 3.66 21.21 -20.87
N PRO A 30 4.84 21.84 -20.93
CA PRO A 30 5.81 21.55 -21.97
C PRO A 30 6.15 20.07 -21.91
N ALA A 31 5.76 19.31 -22.95
CA ALA A 31 6.32 18.00 -23.21
C ALA A 31 7.83 18.15 -23.13
N ASP A 32 8.52 17.28 -22.38
CA ASP A 32 9.98 17.28 -22.30
C ASP A 32 10.53 17.47 -23.72
N PRO A 33 11.12 18.64 -24.04
CA PRO A 33 11.44 19.02 -25.43
C PRO A 33 12.53 18.15 -26.03
N GLY A 34 13.02 17.16 -25.28
CA GLY A 34 14.15 16.32 -25.62
C GLY A 34 15.46 16.99 -25.25
N TRP A 35 16.52 16.33 -25.70
CA TRP A 35 17.90 16.70 -25.48
C TRP A 35 18.69 16.45 -26.78
N PRO A 36 19.72 17.25 -27.09
CA PRO A 36 20.25 18.37 -26.32
C PRO A 36 19.34 19.62 -26.34
N ARG A 37 19.60 20.55 -25.42
CA ARG A 37 18.90 21.84 -25.32
C ARG A 37 19.87 22.98 -25.60
N GLN A 38 19.33 24.13 -26.01
CA GLN A 38 20.14 25.29 -26.41
C GLN A 38 19.63 26.58 -25.76
N ARG A 39 20.57 27.47 -25.39
CA ARG A 39 20.30 28.87 -25.04
C ARG A 39 21.25 29.79 -25.81
N THR A 40 20.78 30.99 -26.13
CA THR A 40 21.57 32.05 -26.79
C THR A 40 21.47 33.35 -26.01
N SER A 41 22.57 34.07 -25.91
CA SER A 41 22.65 35.40 -25.27
C SER A 41 23.75 36.23 -25.93
N GLU A 42 24.03 37.42 -25.41
CA GLU A 42 25.17 38.23 -25.85
C GLU A 42 26.52 37.52 -25.67
N GLN A 43 26.60 36.58 -24.72
CA GLN A 43 27.79 35.77 -24.42
C GLN A 43 28.05 34.69 -25.48
N GLY A 44 27.06 34.36 -26.33
CA GLY A 44 27.17 33.34 -27.36
C GLY A 44 26.04 32.31 -27.34
N ARG A 45 26.36 31.06 -27.71
CA ARG A 45 25.41 29.94 -27.77
C ARG A 45 25.87 28.81 -26.85
N LEU A 46 25.05 28.44 -25.88
CA LEU A 46 25.25 27.26 -25.03
C LEU A 46 24.34 26.13 -25.53
N VAL A 47 24.93 24.98 -25.83
CA VAL A 47 24.23 23.70 -26.01
C VAL A 47 24.54 22.83 -24.79
N TYR A 48 23.54 22.22 -24.17
CA TYR A 48 23.71 21.38 -23.00
C TYR A 48 22.94 20.08 -23.17
N TYR A 49 23.57 18.98 -22.77
CA TYR A 49 23.11 17.62 -23.01
C TYR A 49 22.32 17.11 -21.80
N GLN A 50 21.67 15.96 -21.98
CA GLN A 50 20.86 15.34 -20.94
C GLN A 50 21.65 15.19 -19.62
N PRO A 51 21.06 15.57 -18.48
CA PRO A 51 21.63 15.30 -17.17
C PRO A 51 21.95 13.83 -16.94
N GLN A 52 23.14 13.58 -16.39
CA GLN A 52 23.52 12.33 -15.74
C GLN A 52 23.27 12.51 -14.25
N VAL A 53 22.34 11.74 -13.68
CA VAL A 53 21.94 11.89 -12.28
C VAL A 53 22.92 11.16 -11.39
N ASP A 54 23.53 11.89 -10.47
CA ASP A 54 24.43 11.32 -9.46
C ASP A 54 23.64 10.89 -8.22
N ALA A 55 22.65 11.68 -7.81
CA ALA A 55 21.76 11.37 -6.69
C ALA A 55 20.42 12.10 -6.81
N TRP A 56 19.33 11.45 -6.40
CA TRP A 56 18.01 12.07 -6.27
C TRP A 56 17.37 11.74 -4.92
N THR A 57 17.69 12.54 -3.91
CA THR A 57 17.30 12.28 -2.52
C THR A 57 15.86 12.69 -2.27
N ASN A 58 15.05 11.76 -1.75
CA ASN A 58 13.64 11.96 -1.40
C ASN A 58 12.79 12.57 -2.54
N PHE A 59 13.21 12.38 -3.79
CA PHE A 59 12.59 12.99 -4.97
C PHE A 59 12.47 14.53 -4.91
N LYS A 60 13.31 15.19 -4.09
CA LYS A 60 13.28 16.64 -3.86
C LYS A 60 14.60 17.32 -4.19
N GLU A 61 15.71 16.64 -3.94
CA GLU A 61 17.04 17.20 -4.14
C GLU A 61 17.80 16.39 -5.18
N LEU A 62 18.14 17.05 -6.29
CA LEU A 62 18.78 16.42 -7.44
C LEU A 62 20.22 16.91 -7.54
N SER A 63 21.17 15.99 -7.52
CA SER A 63 22.57 16.23 -7.89
C SER A 63 22.86 15.55 -9.23
N PHE A 64 23.39 16.30 -10.18
CA PHE A 64 23.60 15.80 -11.53
C PHE A 64 24.73 16.54 -12.25
N ARG A 65 25.22 15.91 -13.32
CA ARG A 65 26.22 16.47 -14.23
C ARG A 65 25.64 16.63 -15.62
N MET A 66 26.02 17.71 -16.31
CA MET A 66 25.69 17.91 -17.72
C MET A 66 26.95 18.20 -18.50
N ALA A 67 27.13 17.51 -19.63
CA ALA A 67 28.04 17.99 -20.65
C ALA A 67 27.43 19.22 -21.34
N PHE A 68 28.27 20.14 -21.78
CA PHE A 68 27.86 21.30 -22.58
C PHE A 68 28.90 21.64 -23.65
N SER A 69 28.45 22.36 -24.67
CA SER A 69 29.31 23.11 -25.57
C SER A 69 28.91 24.59 -25.59
N LEU A 70 29.87 25.48 -25.38
CA LEU A 70 29.71 26.93 -25.46
C LEU A 70 30.44 27.43 -26.70
N THR A 71 29.73 28.13 -27.58
CA THR A 71 30.32 28.87 -28.70
C THR A 71 30.22 30.37 -28.40
N PRO A 72 31.31 31.03 -27.93
CA PRO A 72 31.33 32.47 -27.75
C PRO A 72 31.12 33.20 -29.09
N LYS A 73 30.62 34.44 -29.05
CA LYS A 73 30.38 35.23 -30.27
C LYS A 73 31.71 35.46 -31.02
N GLY A 74 31.82 34.96 -32.24
CA GLY A 74 33.04 35.03 -33.05
C GLY A 74 34.20 34.14 -32.56
N GLY A 75 33.95 33.30 -31.55
CA GLY A 75 34.92 32.36 -30.99
C GLY A 75 34.74 30.93 -31.51
N LYS A 76 35.63 30.05 -31.08
CA LYS A 76 35.51 28.60 -31.31
C LYS A 76 34.65 27.94 -30.23
N GLU A 77 34.05 26.80 -30.55
CA GLU A 77 33.31 25.99 -29.59
C GLU A 77 34.23 25.44 -28.49
N ILE A 78 33.74 25.45 -27.26
CA ILE A 78 34.42 25.00 -26.05
C ILE A 78 33.51 23.98 -25.36
N VAL A 79 34.04 22.80 -25.06
CA VAL A 79 33.30 21.73 -24.38
C VAL A 79 33.67 21.67 -22.90
N GLY A 80 32.70 21.31 -22.07
CA GLY A 80 32.91 21.17 -20.64
C GLY A 80 31.83 20.33 -19.97
N VAL A 81 31.98 20.18 -18.66
CA VAL A 81 31.00 19.53 -17.79
C VAL A 81 30.64 20.50 -16.67
N VAL A 82 29.35 20.60 -16.35
CA VAL A 82 28.87 21.36 -15.20
C VAL A 82 28.27 20.41 -14.17
N GLU A 83 28.66 20.57 -12.91
CA GLU A 83 28.09 19.85 -11.77
C GLU A 83 27.08 20.76 -11.08
N VAL A 84 25.85 20.26 -10.91
CA VAL A 84 24.71 21.07 -10.45
C VAL A 84 23.98 20.35 -9.32
N GLN A 85 23.52 21.15 -8.36
CA GLN A 85 22.51 20.74 -7.39
C GLN A 85 21.25 21.58 -7.61
N ALA A 86 20.09 20.94 -7.61
CA ALA A 86 18.81 21.58 -7.86
C ALA A 86 17.70 21.01 -6.97
N GLN A 87 16.56 21.69 -6.92
CA GLN A 87 15.33 21.19 -6.32
C GLN A 87 14.40 20.64 -7.38
N THR A 88 13.59 19.65 -7.02
CA THR A 88 12.61 19.02 -7.92
C THR A 88 11.21 19.08 -7.35
N ASP A 89 10.24 19.41 -8.21
CA ASP A 89 8.81 19.21 -7.96
C ASP A 89 8.30 18.15 -8.94
N VAL A 90 7.77 17.05 -8.40
CA VAL A 90 7.24 15.93 -9.20
C VAL A 90 5.75 16.11 -9.40
N ASN A 91 5.31 16.06 -10.65
CA ASN A 91 3.91 15.97 -11.01
C ASN A 91 3.64 14.57 -11.58
N MET A 92 2.90 13.77 -10.80
CA MET A 92 2.57 12.39 -11.15
C MET A 92 1.50 12.30 -12.24
N ASP A 93 0.56 13.23 -12.28
CA ASP A 93 -0.53 13.25 -13.26
C ASP A 93 0.02 13.50 -14.67
N ASP A 94 0.95 14.45 -14.80
CA ASP A 94 1.60 14.80 -16.06
C ASP A 94 2.88 13.99 -16.35
N ARG A 95 3.27 13.11 -15.42
CA ARG A 95 4.54 12.36 -15.43
C ARG A 95 5.75 13.25 -15.76
N SER A 96 5.83 14.40 -15.10
CA SER A 96 6.88 15.41 -15.34
C SER A 96 7.55 15.84 -14.04
N VAL A 97 8.77 16.33 -14.16
CA VAL A 97 9.56 16.87 -13.05
C VAL A 97 10.03 18.27 -13.42
N LEU A 98 9.62 19.26 -12.64
CA LEU A 98 10.18 20.61 -12.68
C LEU A 98 11.48 20.61 -11.86
N ILE A 99 12.58 20.97 -12.50
CA ILE A 99 13.89 21.18 -11.89
C ILE A 99 14.09 22.70 -11.76
N ARG A 100 14.41 23.18 -10.56
CA ARG A 100 14.57 24.61 -10.24
C ARG A 100 15.69 24.84 -9.24
N ASP A 101 15.98 26.10 -8.95
CA ASP A 101 16.99 26.52 -7.98
C ASP A 101 18.38 25.94 -8.29
N PHE A 102 18.82 26.11 -9.54
CA PHE A 102 20.10 25.57 -10.02
C PHE A 102 21.28 26.20 -9.27
N LYS A 103 22.07 25.36 -8.60
CA LYS A 103 23.31 25.72 -7.92
C LYS A 103 24.47 25.02 -8.61
N ILE A 104 25.21 25.75 -9.44
CA ILE A 104 26.43 25.25 -10.08
C ILE A 104 27.53 25.10 -9.02
N LYS A 105 27.90 23.86 -8.72
CA LYS A 105 29.00 23.51 -7.82
C LYS A 105 30.34 23.71 -8.49
N GLU A 106 30.48 23.23 -9.72
CA GLU A 106 31.74 23.25 -10.45
C GLU A 106 31.51 23.30 -11.97
N VAL A 107 32.39 23.98 -12.71
CA VAL A 107 32.48 23.92 -14.16
C VAL A 107 33.86 23.37 -14.54
N LYS A 108 33.88 22.18 -15.15
CA LYS A 108 35.10 21.48 -15.58
C LYS A 108 35.38 21.74 -17.05
N LEU A 109 36.53 22.34 -17.32
CA LEU A 109 36.95 22.83 -18.64
C LEU A 109 38.31 22.21 -19.02
N PRO A 110 38.33 20.97 -19.55
CA PRO A 110 39.58 20.28 -19.85
C PRO A 110 40.37 21.00 -20.96
N GLY A 111 41.66 21.26 -20.70
CA GLY A 111 42.60 21.77 -21.69
C GLY A 111 42.56 23.28 -21.95
N LEU A 112 41.89 24.07 -21.11
CA LEU A 112 41.92 25.55 -21.17
C LEU A 112 42.96 26.15 -20.22
N ASP A 113 43.53 27.29 -20.63
CA ASP A 113 44.35 28.11 -19.75
C ASP A 113 43.50 28.78 -18.65
N PRO A 114 44.10 29.17 -17.50
CA PRO A 114 43.32 29.67 -16.35
C PRO A 114 42.50 30.93 -16.61
N GLU A 115 43.00 31.84 -17.47
CA GLU A 115 42.32 33.09 -17.78
C GLU A 115 41.05 32.85 -18.59
N LYS A 116 41.14 32.02 -19.65
CA LYS A 116 39.96 31.60 -20.43
C LYS A 116 39.01 30.74 -19.61
N THR A 117 39.53 29.94 -18.67
CA THR A 117 38.70 29.12 -17.78
C THR A 117 37.74 29.99 -16.96
N SER A 118 38.24 31.07 -16.36
CA SER A 118 37.42 32.00 -15.57
C SER A 118 36.33 32.68 -16.42
N GLN A 119 36.68 33.13 -17.63
CA GLN A 119 35.73 33.75 -18.55
C GLN A 119 34.62 32.78 -18.97
N VAL A 120 34.97 31.53 -19.28
CA VAL A 120 34.00 30.50 -19.69
C VAL A 120 33.13 30.04 -18.52
N ASP A 121 33.67 29.88 -17.31
CA ASP A 121 32.88 29.58 -16.10
C ASP A 121 31.82 30.66 -15.87
N GLN A 122 32.21 31.93 -15.91
CA GLN A 122 31.27 33.04 -15.77
C GLN A 122 30.20 33.05 -16.87
N ALA A 123 30.59 32.79 -18.12
CA ALA A 123 29.65 32.69 -19.24
C ALA A 123 28.64 31.55 -19.03
N VAL A 124 29.08 30.34 -18.65
CA VAL A 124 28.19 29.19 -18.38
C VAL A 124 27.23 29.50 -17.24
N ARG A 125 27.71 30.11 -16.15
CA ARG A 125 26.86 30.52 -15.02
C ARG A 125 25.80 31.54 -15.44
N SER A 126 26.10 32.43 -16.39
CA SER A 126 25.11 33.39 -16.92
C SER A 126 23.99 32.73 -17.72
N PHE A 127 24.23 31.56 -18.33
CA PHE A 127 23.21 30.80 -19.05
C PHE A 127 22.31 29.94 -18.15
N LEU A 128 22.80 29.60 -16.96
CA LEU A 128 22.12 28.79 -15.95
C LEU A 128 22.06 29.55 -14.62
N PRO A 129 21.37 30.70 -14.58
CA PRO A 129 21.22 31.49 -13.36
C PRO A 129 20.43 30.72 -12.30
N PRO A 130 20.45 31.14 -11.03
CA PRO A 130 19.76 30.43 -9.94
C PRO A 130 18.25 30.24 -10.17
N ASP A 131 17.59 31.17 -10.85
CA ASP A 131 16.18 31.13 -11.23
C ASP A 131 15.91 30.31 -12.49
N HIS A 132 16.94 29.67 -13.07
CA HIS A 132 16.77 28.76 -14.19
C HIS A 132 15.87 27.58 -13.79
N THR A 133 14.95 27.27 -14.69
CA THR A 133 14.07 26.11 -14.57
C THR A 133 14.16 25.23 -15.81
N ALA A 134 13.97 23.93 -15.60
CA ALA A 134 13.92 22.94 -16.67
C ALA A 134 12.85 21.89 -16.33
N VAL A 135 12.01 21.53 -17.29
CA VAL A 135 11.10 20.40 -17.15
C VAL A 135 11.71 19.17 -17.81
N MET A 136 11.61 18.00 -17.17
CA MET A 136 12.00 16.70 -17.72
C MET A 136 10.88 15.68 -17.54
N ALA A 137 10.81 14.67 -18.41
CA ALA A 137 9.90 13.54 -18.22
C ALA A 137 10.32 12.74 -16.99
N LEU A 138 9.36 12.37 -16.12
CA LEU A 138 9.61 11.60 -14.90
C LEU A 138 10.30 10.27 -15.23
N ASP A 139 9.78 9.54 -16.22
CA ASP A 139 10.33 8.25 -16.64
C ASP A 139 11.80 8.35 -17.08
N ARG A 140 12.18 9.45 -17.73
CA ARG A 140 13.57 9.70 -18.17
C ARG A 140 14.48 9.98 -16.98
N LEU A 141 14.01 10.78 -16.02
CA LEU A 141 14.78 11.07 -14.82
C LEU A 141 14.97 9.80 -13.97
N VAL A 142 13.90 9.01 -13.78
CA VAL A 142 13.94 7.71 -13.09
C VAL A 142 14.92 6.75 -13.78
N ALA A 143 14.89 6.68 -15.12
CA ALA A 143 15.82 5.83 -15.88
C ALA A 143 17.29 6.27 -15.76
N SER A 144 17.55 7.53 -15.42
CA SER A 144 18.90 8.07 -15.25
C SER A 144 19.47 7.96 -13.83
N VAL A 145 18.66 7.56 -12.84
CA VAL A 145 19.14 7.30 -11.47
C VAL A 145 19.79 5.92 -11.42
N GLU A 146 21.09 5.86 -11.14
CA GLU A 146 21.72 4.59 -10.79
C GLU A 146 21.07 4.02 -9.52
N LYS A 147 20.58 2.77 -9.56
CA LYS A 147 20.02 2.07 -8.39
C LYS A 147 21.13 1.82 -7.36
N THR A 148 21.45 2.82 -6.55
CA THR A 148 22.61 2.78 -5.65
C THR A 148 22.32 2.23 -4.26
N GLN A 149 21.06 1.96 -3.89
CA GLN A 149 20.73 1.26 -2.64
C GLN A 149 19.50 0.37 -2.82
N ALA A 150 19.69 -0.94 -2.65
CA ALA A 150 18.57 -1.80 -2.28
C ALA A 150 17.99 -1.26 -0.95
N PRO A 151 16.66 -1.19 -0.80
CA PRO A 151 16.07 -0.77 0.47
C PRO A 151 16.63 -1.65 1.60
N ALA A 152 16.87 -1.04 2.76
CA ALA A 152 17.33 -1.78 3.92
C ALA A 152 16.37 -2.96 4.18
N THR A 153 16.89 -4.18 4.13
CA THR A 153 16.12 -5.38 4.46
C THR A 153 15.71 -5.30 5.92
N VAL A 154 14.42 -5.09 6.16
CA VAL A 154 13.83 -5.23 7.49
C VAL A 154 13.84 -6.73 7.83
N GLN A 155 14.28 -7.08 9.04
CA GLN A 155 14.13 -8.44 9.55
C GLN A 155 12.63 -8.76 9.67
N VAL A 156 12.13 -9.59 8.77
CA VAL A 156 10.73 -10.02 8.76
C VAL A 156 10.59 -11.26 9.66
N GLN A 157 9.64 -11.23 10.58
CA GLN A 157 9.34 -12.37 11.42
C GLN A 157 8.66 -13.47 10.59
N ASN A 158 9.36 -14.60 10.42
CA ASN A 158 8.92 -15.74 9.61
C ASN A 158 8.58 -16.97 10.46
N ASP A 159 8.31 -16.78 11.75
CA ASP A 159 7.84 -17.85 12.60
C ASP A 159 6.56 -18.45 11.99
N PRO A 160 6.49 -19.79 11.83
CA PRO A 160 5.31 -20.44 11.30
C PRO A 160 4.11 -20.19 12.22
N PRO A 161 2.93 -19.89 11.67
CA PRO A 161 1.72 -19.89 12.47
C PRO A 161 1.47 -21.29 13.02
N LYS A 162 0.69 -21.39 14.10
CA LYS A 162 0.22 -22.69 14.58
C LYS A 162 -0.76 -23.26 13.55
N ILE A 163 -0.38 -24.36 12.91
CA ILE A 163 -1.20 -25.01 11.88
C ILE A 163 -1.98 -26.16 12.51
N PHE A 164 -3.30 -26.06 12.48
CA PHE A 164 -4.21 -27.15 12.83
C PHE A 164 -4.64 -27.91 11.58
N VAL A 165 -4.98 -29.19 11.74
CA VAL A 165 -5.47 -30.02 10.66
C VAL A 165 -6.77 -30.66 11.11
N SER A 166 -7.80 -30.59 10.27
CA SER A 166 -9.08 -31.26 10.53
C SER A 166 -9.59 -31.99 9.29
N TYR A 167 -10.21 -33.14 9.54
CA TYR A 167 -10.87 -33.98 8.54
C TYR A 167 -12.40 -33.91 8.65
N THR A 168 -12.89 -33.10 9.58
CA THR A 168 -14.30 -32.80 9.82
C THR A 168 -14.51 -31.28 9.85
N PRO A 169 -15.74 -30.77 9.65
CA PRO A 169 -16.02 -29.34 9.76
C PRO A 169 -15.41 -28.77 11.05
N ALA A 170 -14.60 -27.72 10.91
CA ALA A 170 -13.92 -27.08 12.01
C ALA A 170 -13.88 -25.57 11.78
N ILE A 171 -13.80 -24.80 12.86
CA ILE A 171 -13.53 -23.37 12.81
C ILE A 171 -12.35 -23.03 13.73
N LEU A 172 -11.62 -21.98 13.36
CA LEU A 172 -10.61 -21.37 14.21
C LEU A 172 -11.24 -20.22 14.99
N LEU A 173 -11.44 -20.42 16.29
CA LEU A 173 -11.69 -19.33 17.22
C LEU A 173 -10.35 -18.64 17.50
N ASP A 174 -10.15 -17.51 16.84
CA ASP A 174 -8.95 -16.69 16.97
C ASP A 174 -9.26 -15.49 17.88
N ILE A 175 -8.33 -15.22 18.79
CA ILE A 175 -8.32 -14.03 19.62
C ILE A 175 -6.99 -13.33 19.38
N ASP A 176 -7.02 -12.08 18.95
CA ASP A 176 -5.80 -11.32 18.68
C ASP A 176 -5.11 -10.93 20.00
N GLY A 177 -4.17 -11.78 20.44
CA GLY A 177 -3.48 -11.64 21.73
C GLY A 177 -4.33 -12.05 22.93
N GLU A 178 -4.10 -11.44 24.09
CA GLU A 178 -4.85 -11.76 25.30
C GLU A 178 -6.34 -11.36 25.17
N PRO A 179 -7.29 -12.18 25.65
CA PRO A 179 -8.71 -11.88 25.53
C PRO A 179 -9.10 -10.54 26.17
N THR A 180 -9.56 -9.60 25.34
CA THR A 180 -10.05 -8.30 25.79
C THR A 180 -11.54 -8.40 26.06
N ARG A 181 -11.90 -8.42 27.34
CA ARG A 181 -13.28 -8.59 27.81
C ARG A 181 -13.95 -7.24 28.07
N ALA A 182 -15.16 -7.07 27.55
CA ALA A 182 -16.02 -5.92 27.81
C ALA A 182 -17.35 -6.38 28.41
N GLU A 183 -17.82 -5.67 29.44
CA GLU A 183 -19.11 -5.95 30.07
C GLU A 183 -20.27 -5.34 29.27
N ILE A 184 -21.44 -5.96 29.32
CA ILE A 184 -22.67 -5.42 28.75
C ILE A 184 -23.53 -4.87 29.89
N ALA A 185 -23.85 -3.58 29.84
CA ALA A 185 -24.58 -2.87 30.88
C ALA A 185 -25.92 -3.55 31.21
N ASP A 186 -26.32 -3.51 32.49
CA ASP A 186 -27.57 -4.08 33.01
C ASP A 186 -27.76 -5.60 32.77
N THR A 187 -26.66 -6.31 32.53
CA THR A 187 -26.63 -7.77 32.36
C THR A 187 -25.48 -8.42 33.14
N ASN A 188 -25.59 -9.73 33.37
CA ASN A 188 -24.47 -10.57 33.79
C ASN A 188 -23.60 -11.04 32.60
N MET A 189 -23.78 -10.45 31.41
CA MET A 189 -23.08 -10.83 30.20
C MET A 189 -21.91 -9.87 29.92
N GLY A 190 -20.92 -10.39 29.21
CA GLY A 190 -19.90 -9.63 28.53
C GLY A 190 -19.55 -10.28 27.20
N PHE A 191 -18.64 -9.66 26.46
CA PHE A 191 -18.15 -10.17 25.18
C PHE A 191 -16.64 -9.98 25.05
N VAL A 192 -16.02 -10.78 24.19
CA VAL A 192 -14.61 -10.67 23.84
C VAL A 192 -14.46 -9.83 22.58
N VAL A 193 -13.83 -8.66 22.71
CA VAL A 193 -13.78 -7.63 21.66
C VAL A 193 -12.87 -8.02 20.50
N ASN A 194 -11.74 -8.65 20.81
CA ASN A 194 -10.69 -9.03 19.87
C ASN A 194 -10.86 -10.47 19.35
N SER A 195 -12.09 -10.97 19.25
CA SER A 195 -12.39 -12.30 18.69
C SER A 195 -12.93 -12.21 17.27
N ASN A 196 -12.52 -13.15 16.41
CA ASN A 196 -13.00 -13.25 15.02
C ASN A 196 -14.45 -13.76 14.90
N PHE A 197 -15.03 -14.33 15.96
CA PHE A 197 -16.43 -14.76 16.02
C PHE A 197 -17.16 -14.08 17.19
N PRO A 198 -18.51 -13.95 17.15
CA PRO A 198 -19.27 -13.46 18.29
C PRO A 198 -19.09 -14.39 19.50
N LEU A 199 -18.33 -13.91 20.48
CA LEU A 199 -17.95 -14.63 21.68
C LEU A 199 -18.40 -13.85 22.91
N PHE A 200 -19.41 -14.39 23.59
CA PHE A 200 -19.97 -13.86 24.82
C PHE A 200 -19.48 -14.67 26.01
N PHE A 201 -19.59 -14.10 27.21
CA PHE A 201 -19.36 -14.81 28.45
C PHE A 201 -20.33 -14.33 29.51
N GLU A 202 -20.67 -15.22 30.44
CA GLU A 202 -21.40 -14.88 31.65
C GLU A 202 -20.39 -14.62 32.78
N LYS A 203 -20.56 -13.58 33.60
CA LYS A 203 -19.59 -13.29 34.68
C LYS A 203 -19.57 -14.45 35.69
N GLY A 204 -18.39 -15.04 35.87
CA GLY A 204 -18.20 -16.23 36.70
C GLY A 204 -18.78 -17.52 36.12
N GLY A 205 -19.24 -17.50 34.87
CA GLY A 205 -19.89 -18.61 34.18
C GLY A 205 -19.16 -19.08 32.92
N GLU A 206 -19.93 -19.60 31.96
CA GLU A 206 -19.41 -20.17 30.72
C GLU A 206 -19.18 -19.11 29.63
N ASN A 207 -18.41 -19.48 28.62
CA ASN A 207 -18.27 -18.74 27.36
C ASN A 207 -19.28 -19.29 26.35
N TYR A 208 -19.81 -18.43 25.48
CA TYR A 208 -20.82 -18.72 24.48
C TYR A 208 -20.37 -18.22 23.10
N LEU A 209 -20.17 -19.14 22.17
CA LEU A 209 -19.68 -18.88 20.82
C LEU A 209 -20.80 -19.07 19.81
N PHE A 210 -21.03 -18.08 18.96
CA PHE A 210 -21.90 -18.24 17.80
C PHE A 210 -21.08 -18.54 16.55
N THR A 211 -21.29 -19.71 15.95
CA THR A 211 -20.51 -20.18 14.78
C THR A 211 -21.07 -19.69 13.43
N GLY A 212 -22.04 -18.77 13.45
CA GLY A 212 -22.84 -18.40 12.28
C GLY A 212 -24.05 -19.32 12.03
N GLN A 213 -24.02 -20.56 12.55
CA GLN A 213 -25.11 -21.53 12.38
C GLN A 213 -25.73 -22.00 13.70
N GLN A 214 -24.93 -22.10 14.77
CA GLN A 214 -25.38 -22.61 16.07
C GLN A 214 -24.60 -21.95 17.21
N TRP A 215 -25.16 -22.04 18.41
CA TRP A 215 -24.48 -21.64 19.64
C TRP A 215 -23.78 -22.82 20.27
N LEU A 216 -22.54 -22.60 20.68
CA LEU A 216 -21.75 -23.51 21.48
C LEU A 216 -21.40 -22.84 22.81
N LYS A 217 -21.11 -23.64 23.83
CA LYS A 217 -20.63 -23.18 25.12
C LYS A 217 -19.41 -23.97 25.60
N SER A 218 -18.58 -23.34 26.43
CA SER A 218 -17.42 -23.97 27.06
C SER A 218 -17.04 -23.24 28.36
N PRO A 219 -16.54 -23.95 29.40
CA PRO A 219 -16.04 -23.32 30.61
C PRO A 219 -14.77 -22.48 30.38
N ILE A 220 -13.96 -22.84 29.37
CA ILE A 220 -12.71 -22.14 29.01
C ILE A 220 -12.60 -21.99 27.49
N LEU A 221 -11.72 -21.10 27.00
CA LEU A 221 -11.63 -20.80 25.56
C LEU A 221 -11.08 -21.96 24.75
N GLU A 222 -10.18 -22.75 25.36
CA GLU A 222 -9.56 -23.95 24.80
C GLU A 222 -10.57 -25.10 24.56
N GLY A 223 -11.77 -25.02 25.14
CA GLY A 223 -12.76 -26.07 25.09
C GLY A 223 -12.74 -26.99 26.34
N PRO A 224 -13.53 -28.07 26.35
CA PRO A 224 -14.33 -28.56 25.23
C PRO A 224 -15.57 -27.71 24.95
N TRP A 225 -15.87 -27.51 23.66
CA TRP A 225 -17.06 -26.80 23.20
C TRP A 225 -18.22 -27.77 22.95
N ALA A 226 -19.41 -27.44 23.45
CA ALA A 226 -20.62 -28.24 23.31
C ALA A 226 -21.82 -27.40 22.84
N PRO A 227 -22.77 -27.96 22.07
CA PRO A 227 -23.99 -27.25 21.69
C PRO A 227 -24.78 -26.76 22.91
N VAL A 228 -25.39 -25.58 22.79
CA VAL A 228 -26.29 -25.05 23.82
C VAL A 228 -27.69 -24.81 23.25
N ALA A 229 -28.70 -25.37 23.92
CA ALA A 229 -30.10 -25.23 23.52
C ALA A 229 -30.74 -23.93 24.07
N ASN A 230 -30.30 -23.47 25.24
CA ASN A 230 -30.82 -22.28 25.90
C ASN A 230 -29.66 -21.38 26.33
N LEU A 231 -29.66 -20.14 25.85
CA LEU A 231 -28.70 -19.12 26.29
C LEU A 231 -29.10 -18.55 27.67
N PRO A 232 -28.16 -17.91 28.40
CA PRO A 232 -28.48 -17.17 29.62
C PRO A 232 -29.63 -16.18 29.42
N LYS A 233 -30.49 -16.03 30.43
CA LYS A 233 -31.69 -15.17 30.34
C LYS A 233 -31.36 -13.74 29.90
N ASP A 234 -30.25 -13.21 30.40
CA ASP A 234 -29.78 -11.86 30.11
C ASP A 234 -29.37 -11.65 28.65
N MET A 235 -29.10 -12.71 27.88
CA MET A 235 -28.92 -12.60 26.42
C MET A 235 -30.15 -12.01 25.72
N THR A 236 -31.35 -12.15 26.30
CA THR A 236 -32.56 -11.47 25.78
C THR A 236 -32.44 -9.95 25.85
N LYS A 237 -31.77 -9.41 26.88
CA LYS A 237 -31.49 -7.97 26.97
C LYS A 237 -30.46 -7.56 25.92
N VAL A 238 -29.39 -8.35 25.77
CA VAL A 238 -28.39 -8.17 24.70
C VAL A 238 -29.06 -8.12 23.33
N ALA A 239 -29.99 -9.03 23.03
CA ALA A 239 -30.73 -9.05 21.77
C ALA A 239 -31.62 -7.83 21.50
N ASN A 240 -31.99 -7.09 22.55
CA ASN A 240 -32.82 -5.88 22.43
C ASN A 240 -32.00 -4.59 22.45
N ASP A 241 -30.70 -4.67 22.71
CA ASP A 241 -29.79 -3.54 22.61
C ASP A 241 -29.50 -3.23 21.12
N PRO A 242 -29.70 -1.97 20.66
CA PRO A 242 -29.39 -1.55 19.30
C PRO A 242 -27.96 -1.86 18.84
N GLN A 243 -26.97 -1.88 19.74
CA GLN A 243 -25.59 -2.23 19.44
C GLN A 243 -25.46 -3.66 18.88
N TRP A 244 -26.37 -4.54 19.27
CA TRP A 244 -26.37 -5.97 18.93
C TRP A 244 -27.49 -6.35 17.97
N ALA A 245 -28.03 -5.40 17.19
CA ALA A 245 -29.15 -5.64 16.29
C ALA A 245 -28.93 -6.83 15.34
N GLN A 246 -27.70 -7.06 14.86
CA GLN A 246 -27.34 -8.19 14.01
C GLN A 246 -27.43 -9.55 14.73
N MET A 247 -27.25 -9.57 16.04
CA MET A 247 -27.31 -10.77 16.89
C MET A 247 -28.70 -11.07 17.42
N LYS A 248 -29.68 -10.16 17.25
CA LYS A 248 -31.05 -10.34 17.76
C LYS A 248 -31.68 -11.68 17.33
N LYS A 249 -31.65 -11.99 16.03
CA LYS A 249 -32.23 -13.24 15.50
C LYS A 249 -31.46 -14.49 15.99
N PRO A 250 -30.13 -14.57 15.89
CA PRO A 250 -29.35 -15.67 16.47
C PRO A 250 -29.61 -15.91 17.95
N ILE A 251 -29.79 -14.85 18.76
CA ILE A 251 -29.99 -14.96 20.20
C ILE A 251 -31.41 -15.41 20.56
N LEU A 252 -32.44 -14.83 19.92
CA LEU A 252 -33.84 -15.11 20.24
C LEU A 252 -34.34 -16.44 19.64
N SER A 253 -33.58 -17.03 18.73
CA SER A 253 -33.92 -18.32 18.10
C SER A 253 -32.69 -19.21 17.97
N PRO A 254 -32.09 -19.65 19.10
CA PRO A 254 -30.90 -20.49 19.11
C PRO A 254 -31.28 -21.90 18.63
N SER A 255 -31.21 -22.12 17.32
CA SER A 255 -31.46 -23.44 16.72
C SER A 255 -30.14 -24.08 16.37
N ALA A 256 -29.85 -25.25 16.93
CA ALA A 256 -28.70 -26.05 16.48
C ALA A 256 -29.03 -26.67 15.12
N LYS A 257 -28.21 -26.40 14.11
CA LYS A 257 -28.30 -27.04 12.80
C LYS A 257 -27.09 -27.96 12.61
N GLY A 258 -27.35 -29.25 12.40
CA GLY A 258 -26.31 -30.24 12.11
C GLY A 258 -25.42 -30.59 13.30
N LYS A 259 -24.34 -31.32 13.03
CA LYS A 259 -23.30 -31.65 14.03
C LYS A 259 -22.46 -30.39 14.33
N PRO A 260 -22.04 -30.14 15.58
CA PRO A 260 -21.15 -29.02 15.89
C PRO A 260 -19.80 -29.19 15.19
N PRO A 261 -19.20 -28.11 14.67
CA PRO A 261 -17.83 -28.17 14.16
C PRO A 261 -16.85 -28.36 15.32
N THR A 262 -15.68 -28.91 15.02
CA THR A 262 -14.54 -28.86 15.93
C THR A 262 -14.08 -27.42 16.09
N ILE A 263 -13.82 -26.99 17.32
CA ILE A 263 -13.31 -25.64 17.60
C ILE A 263 -11.82 -25.74 17.91
N PHE A 264 -10.99 -25.13 17.08
CA PHE A 264 -9.61 -24.85 17.43
C PHE A 264 -9.52 -23.47 18.04
N TYR A 265 -8.76 -23.32 19.11
CA TYR A 265 -8.52 -22.05 19.76
C TYR A 265 -7.07 -21.61 19.57
N SER A 266 -6.87 -20.33 19.27
CA SER A 266 -5.56 -19.69 19.30
C SER A 266 -5.67 -18.26 19.79
N ASN A 267 -4.63 -17.83 20.52
CA ASN A 267 -4.37 -16.42 20.84
C ASN A 267 -3.07 -15.91 20.18
N LYS A 268 -2.62 -16.63 19.15
CA LYS A 268 -1.40 -16.43 18.37
C LYS A 268 -1.73 -16.70 16.91
N PRO A 269 -0.93 -16.21 15.94
CA PRO A 269 -1.13 -16.51 14.52
C PRO A 269 -1.32 -18.01 14.30
N ALA A 270 -2.45 -18.38 13.72
CA ALA A 270 -2.83 -19.77 13.50
C ALA A 270 -3.63 -19.92 12.21
N GLU A 271 -3.57 -21.13 11.66
CA GLU A 271 -4.19 -21.49 10.39
C GLU A 271 -4.82 -22.88 10.51
N VAL A 272 -5.83 -23.16 9.71
CA VAL A 272 -6.49 -24.48 9.69
C VAL A 272 -6.46 -25.03 8.27
N ILE A 273 -5.79 -26.19 8.11
CA ILE A 273 -5.95 -27.02 6.92
C ILE A 273 -7.20 -27.87 7.12
N LEU A 274 -8.29 -27.48 6.45
CA LEU A 274 -9.59 -28.14 6.54
C LEU A 274 -9.83 -29.06 5.35
N PHE A 275 -9.72 -30.35 5.58
CA PHE A 275 -10.05 -31.37 4.58
C PHE A 275 -11.53 -31.78 4.65
N GLN A 276 -12.09 -32.05 3.47
CA GLN A 276 -13.37 -32.75 3.31
C GLN A 276 -13.13 -34.26 3.44
N GLY A 277 -12.99 -34.76 4.67
CA GLY A 277 -12.65 -36.16 4.94
C GLY A 277 -11.13 -36.41 4.98
N GLN A 278 -10.70 -37.63 4.66
CA GLN A 278 -9.28 -37.96 4.60
C GLN A 278 -8.58 -37.27 3.41
N PRO A 279 -7.29 -36.91 3.49
CA PRO A 279 -6.59 -36.21 2.41
C PRO A 279 -6.57 -36.97 1.08
N ASN A 280 -6.93 -36.28 0.00
CA ASN A 280 -6.84 -36.78 -1.37
C ASN A 280 -5.85 -35.93 -2.17
N TYR A 281 -4.94 -36.59 -2.88
CA TYR A 281 -3.89 -35.92 -3.65
C TYR A 281 -3.98 -36.22 -5.15
N ALA A 282 -3.62 -35.25 -5.98
CA ALA A 282 -3.48 -35.40 -7.42
C ALA A 282 -2.07 -35.00 -7.88
N ASN A 283 -1.52 -35.72 -8.86
CA ASN A 283 -0.22 -35.41 -9.46
C ASN A 283 -0.31 -34.14 -10.30
N ILE A 284 0.73 -33.30 -10.23
CA ILE A 284 0.89 -32.16 -11.13
C ILE A 284 1.81 -32.58 -12.31
N PRO A 285 1.28 -32.66 -13.55
CA PRO A 285 2.05 -33.11 -14.71
C PRO A 285 3.34 -32.31 -14.92
N GLY A 286 4.43 -33.01 -15.24
CA GLY A 286 5.73 -32.38 -15.49
C GLY A 286 6.50 -31.95 -14.23
N THR A 287 6.00 -32.28 -13.04
CA THR A 287 6.65 -31.96 -11.76
C THR A 287 6.78 -33.20 -10.86
N GLN A 288 7.49 -33.05 -9.75
CA GLN A 288 7.57 -34.07 -8.68
C GLN A 288 6.60 -33.77 -7.53
N LEU A 289 5.62 -32.88 -7.75
CA LEU A 289 4.65 -32.42 -6.75
C LEU A 289 3.29 -33.11 -6.94
N THR A 290 2.63 -33.36 -5.80
CA THR A 290 1.19 -33.59 -5.74
C THR A 290 0.52 -32.44 -5.01
N VAL A 291 -0.76 -32.22 -5.28
CA VAL A 291 -1.58 -31.19 -4.62
C VAL A 291 -2.74 -31.84 -3.90
N ALA A 292 -3.08 -31.34 -2.71
CA ALA A 292 -4.29 -31.74 -2.00
C ALA A 292 -5.52 -31.20 -2.73
N THR A 293 -6.53 -32.05 -2.97
CA THR A 293 -7.66 -31.72 -3.85
C THR A 293 -8.99 -31.55 -3.12
N ASN A 294 -9.05 -31.92 -1.85
CA ASN A 294 -10.25 -31.86 -1.01
C ASN A 294 -10.07 -30.93 0.19
N THR A 295 -9.32 -29.85 0.00
CA THR A 295 -9.13 -28.73 0.94
C THR A 295 -9.01 -27.45 0.13
N ASP A 296 -9.42 -26.32 0.70
CA ASP A 296 -9.21 -25.00 0.09
C ASP A 296 -7.78 -24.47 0.37
N ALA A 297 -6.99 -25.21 1.15
CA ALA A 297 -5.60 -24.87 1.44
C ALA A 297 -4.69 -25.14 0.23
N ASP A 298 -3.79 -24.20 -0.04
CA ASP A 298 -2.68 -24.36 -0.99
C ASP A 298 -1.61 -25.29 -0.42
N LEU A 299 -1.89 -26.61 -0.49
CA LEU A 299 -1.09 -27.66 0.12
C LEU A 299 -0.55 -28.62 -0.93
N PHE A 300 0.77 -28.74 -0.99
CA PHE A 300 1.51 -29.57 -1.93
C PHE A 300 2.35 -30.60 -1.19
N VAL A 301 2.64 -31.73 -1.83
CA VAL A 301 3.58 -32.74 -1.32
C VAL A 301 4.66 -33.00 -2.36
N TYR A 302 5.91 -32.83 -1.97
CA TYR A 302 7.06 -33.19 -2.79
C TYR A 302 7.32 -34.69 -2.68
N THR A 303 6.99 -35.40 -3.76
CA THR A 303 6.95 -36.86 -3.82
C THR A 303 8.26 -37.54 -3.40
N PRO A 304 9.47 -37.05 -3.78
CA PRO A 304 10.73 -37.70 -3.45
C PRO A 304 11.05 -37.77 -1.95
N THR A 305 10.62 -36.76 -1.18
CA THR A 305 10.89 -36.70 0.27
C THR A 305 9.63 -36.81 1.13
N GLN A 306 8.45 -36.84 0.49
CA GLN A 306 7.15 -36.75 1.16
C GLN A 306 7.01 -35.48 2.03
N ALA A 307 7.72 -34.41 1.68
CA ALA A 307 7.63 -33.13 2.39
C ALA A 307 6.37 -32.36 1.96
N TYR A 308 5.61 -31.90 2.94
CA TYR A 308 4.46 -31.02 2.75
C TYR A 308 4.93 -29.57 2.60
N TYR A 309 4.28 -28.83 1.72
CA TYR A 309 4.46 -27.40 1.50
C TYR A 309 3.09 -26.72 1.57
N TYR A 310 2.95 -25.74 2.44
CA TYR A 310 1.70 -25.01 2.66
C TYR A 310 1.93 -23.51 2.55
N LEU A 311 1.14 -22.84 1.72
CA LEU A 311 1.11 -21.39 1.65
C LEU A 311 0.14 -20.84 2.69
N ALA A 312 0.66 -20.11 3.67
CA ALA A 312 -0.13 -19.50 4.74
C ALA A 312 0.25 -18.02 4.90
N ALA A 313 -0.73 -17.12 4.91
CA ALA A 313 -0.52 -15.67 5.01
C ALA A 313 0.56 -15.13 4.03
N GLY A 314 0.60 -15.65 2.80
CA GLY A 314 1.57 -15.23 1.76
C GLY A 314 3.00 -15.76 1.93
N ARG A 315 3.21 -16.74 2.84
CA ARG A 315 4.51 -17.37 3.11
C ARG A 315 4.42 -18.87 2.99
N TRP A 316 5.47 -19.48 2.48
CA TRP A 316 5.56 -20.92 2.34
C TRP A 316 6.24 -21.57 3.53
N PHE A 317 5.59 -22.60 4.05
CA PHE A 317 6.08 -23.43 5.14
C PHE A 317 6.21 -24.87 4.68
N LYS A 318 7.21 -25.58 5.19
CA LYS A 318 7.43 -27.00 4.94
C LYS A 318 7.39 -27.84 6.23
N ALA A 319 6.92 -29.07 6.12
CA ALA A 319 6.92 -30.05 7.20
C ALA A 319 7.05 -31.48 6.64
N SER A 320 7.53 -32.42 7.45
CA SER A 320 7.53 -33.85 7.11
C SER A 320 6.20 -34.54 7.43
N ASP A 321 5.34 -33.90 8.22
CA ASP A 321 4.01 -34.36 8.62
C ASP A 321 3.04 -33.17 8.58
N LEU A 322 1.78 -33.39 8.22
CA LEU A 322 0.75 -32.35 8.18
C LEU A 322 0.58 -31.62 9.53
N LYS A 323 0.85 -32.30 10.64
CA LYS A 323 0.79 -31.73 12.00
C LYS A 323 2.05 -30.95 12.36
N GLY A 324 3.03 -30.86 11.47
CA GLY A 324 4.28 -30.19 11.68
C GLY A 324 5.36 -31.08 12.31
N PRO A 325 6.44 -30.49 12.87
CA PRO A 325 6.67 -29.06 12.96
C PRO A 325 6.80 -28.42 11.57
N TRP A 326 6.18 -27.26 11.40
CA TRP A 326 6.29 -26.46 10.19
C TRP A 326 7.51 -25.53 10.28
N THR A 327 8.14 -25.27 9.15
CA THR A 327 9.33 -24.41 9.05
C THR A 327 9.24 -23.50 7.83
N TYR A 328 9.64 -22.25 7.97
CA TYR A 328 9.65 -21.31 6.84
C TYR A 328 10.65 -21.75 5.76
N THR A 329 10.28 -21.65 4.48
CA THR A 329 11.11 -22.18 3.39
C THR A 329 11.29 -21.25 2.19
N THR A 330 10.74 -20.03 2.18
CA THR A 330 10.87 -19.11 1.03
C THR A 330 12.31 -18.75 0.61
N PRO A 331 13.36 -18.78 1.45
CA PRO A 331 14.73 -18.64 0.98
C PRO A 331 15.24 -19.86 0.18
N ASP A 332 14.62 -21.02 0.36
CA ASP A 332 15.11 -22.35 -0.06
C ASP A 332 14.06 -23.14 -0.89
N LEU A 333 13.11 -22.44 -1.51
CA LEU A 333 11.97 -23.02 -2.24
C LEU A 333 12.32 -23.48 -3.66
#